data_AF-A0A2V8EQX3-F1
#
_entry.id   AF-A0A2V8EQX3-F1
#
_cell.length_a   1.000
_cell.length_b   1.000
_cell.length_c   1.000
_cell.angle_alpha   90.00
_cell.angle_beta   90.00
_cell.angle_gamma   90.00
#
_symmetry.space_group_name_H-M   'P 1'
#
loop_
_entity.id
_entity.type
_entity.pdbx_description
1 polymer ?
#
loop_
_entity_poly.entity_id
_entity_poly.type
_entity_poly.pdbx_seq_one_letter_code
_entity_poly.pdbx_strand_id
1 'polypeptide(L)'
;MCAGIGARVPTWDSRTSFGDTNLLVTTEEMGRHLAAALGGRPAILMRGHGAVVAGASIREAVFNAIYLQLNASLQMKAQALGDVTFLSEGEVAAVLKTRGAYTFERAWERWCRRAGRPYDARPMDGPLAGR
;
A
#
# COMPACT_ATOMS: atom_id res chain seq x y z
N MET A 1 1.62 -12.64 1.66
CA MET A 1 0.15 -12.61 1.57
C MET A 1 -0.18 -11.91 0.27
N CYS A 2 -0.83 -12.61 -0.64
CA CYS A 2 -1.38 -12.04 -1.88
C CYS A 2 -2.63 -11.19 -1.54
N ALA A 3 -3.13 -10.37 -2.48
CA ALA A 3 -4.32 -9.51 -2.35
C ALA A 3 -4.25 -8.28 -1.41
N GLY A 4 -3.23 -8.12 -0.56
CA GLY A 4 -3.17 -7.02 0.42
C GLY A 4 -3.17 -5.59 -0.18
N ILE A 5 -2.91 -5.46 -1.47
CA ILE A 5 -2.90 -4.19 -2.22
C ILE A 5 -4.22 -3.90 -2.95
N GLY A 6 -5.24 -4.74 -2.76
CA GLY A 6 -6.50 -4.69 -3.49
C GLY A 6 -6.43 -5.31 -4.88
N ALA A 7 -7.51 -5.19 -5.65
CA ALA A 7 -7.62 -5.77 -6.99
C ALA A 7 -6.78 -5.01 -8.02
N ARG A 8 -6.57 -3.71 -7.83
CA ARG A 8 -5.82 -2.83 -8.75
C ARG A 8 -5.13 -1.71 -7.99
N VAL A 9 -3.92 -1.36 -8.41
CA VAL A 9 -3.19 -0.18 -7.92
C VAL A 9 -3.24 0.90 -9.00
N PRO A 10 -3.91 2.05 -8.77
CA PRO A 10 -3.93 3.15 -9.73
C PRO A 10 -2.54 3.76 -9.92
N THR A 11 -2.35 4.44 -11.05
CA THR A 11 -1.19 5.30 -11.30
C THR A 11 -1.67 6.74 -11.44
N TRP A 12 -1.14 7.63 -10.62
CA TRP A 12 -1.32 9.06 -10.70
C TRP A 12 -0.18 9.69 -11.50
N ASP A 13 -0.53 10.57 -12.43
CA ASP A 13 0.42 11.35 -13.23
C ASP A 13 0.15 12.83 -13.00
N SER A 14 1.05 13.54 -12.31
CA SER A 14 0.91 14.97 -12.04
C SER A 14 0.73 15.78 -13.32
N ARG A 15 1.29 15.30 -14.44
CA ARG A 15 1.24 15.99 -15.73
C ARG A 15 -0.17 16.19 -16.27
N THR A 16 -1.10 15.27 -15.97
CA THR A 16 -2.46 15.35 -16.54
C THR A 16 -3.24 16.57 -16.04
N SER A 17 -2.87 17.12 -14.88
CA SER A 17 -3.56 18.23 -14.24
C SER A 17 -2.65 19.44 -13.99
N PHE A 18 -1.34 19.25 -13.91
CA PHE A 18 -0.36 20.28 -13.53
C PHE A 18 0.73 20.53 -14.58
N GLY A 19 0.64 19.91 -15.77
CA GLY A 19 1.64 20.08 -16.84
C GLY A 19 3.02 19.51 -16.49
N ASP A 20 4.07 20.06 -17.08
CA ASP A 20 5.43 19.59 -16.76
C ASP A 20 5.80 19.99 -15.33
N THR A 21 6.09 18.98 -14.50
CA THR A 21 6.44 19.15 -13.08
C THR A 21 7.78 18.49 -12.78
N ASN A 22 8.37 18.78 -11.62
CA ASN A 22 9.54 18.07 -11.11
C ASN A 22 9.22 16.71 -10.47
N LEU A 23 8.01 16.17 -10.71
CA LEU A 23 7.49 14.90 -10.19
C LEU A 23 7.28 14.85 -8.66
N LEU A 24 7.53 15.94 -7.93
CA LEU A 24 7.28 16.05 -6.50
C LEU A 24 5.89 16.63 -6.22
N VAL A 25 5.29 16.21 -5.10
CA VAL A 25 4.08 16.83 -4.55
C VAL A 25 4.52 17.98 -3.65
N THR A 26 4.50 19.20 -4.18
CA THR A 26 5.04 20.39 -3.49
C THR A 26 3.98 21.41 -3.11
N THR A 27 2.75 21.25 -3.59
CA THR A 27 1.63 22.11 -3.26
C THR A 27 0.51 21.33 -2.61
N GLU A 28 -0.29 22.03 -1.79
CA GLU A 28 -1.47 21.46 -1.15
C GLU A 28 -2.51 21.00 -2.19
N GLU A 29 -2.62 21.71 -3.32
CA GLU A 29 -3.49 21.33 -4.44
C GLU A 29 -3.09 19.98 -5.04
N MET A 30 -1.79 19.77 -5.31
CA MET A 30 -1.28 18.47 -5.76
C MET A 30 -1.54 17.38 -4.72
N GLY A 31 -1.38 17.69 -3.42
CA GLY A 31 -1.67 16.77 -2.33
C GLY A 31 -3.14 16.34 -2.29
N ARG A 32 -4.07 17.30 -2.40
CA ARG A 32 -5.52 17.02 -2.50
C ARG A 32 -5.85 16.18 -3.73
N HIS A 33 -5.27 16.52 -4.88
CA HIS A 33 -5.51 15.80 -6.12
C HIS A 33 -5.00 14.36 -6.05
N LEU A 34 -3.81 14.14 -5.48
CA LEU A 34 -3.25 12.80 -5.26
C LEU A 34 -4.10 12.01 -4.26
N ALA A 35 -4.55 12.63 -3.17
CA ALA A 35 -5.43 11.99 -2.18
C ALA A 35 -6.77 11.58 -2.80
N ALA A 36 -7.36 12.43 -3.65
CA ALA A 36 -8.57 12.10 -4.40
C ALA A 36 -8.35 10.92 -5.36
N ALA A 37 -7.20 10.88 -6.05
CA ALA A 37 -6.85 9.79 -6.95
C ALA A 37 -6.59 8.45 -6.21
N LEU A 38 -6.03 8.50 -4.99
CA LEU A 38 -5.89 7.34 -4.11
C LEU A 38 -7.28 6.80 -3.71
N GLY A 39 -8.19 7.70 -3.32
CA GLY A 39 -9.52 7.34 -2.81
C GLY A 39 -9.43 6.41 -1.60
N GLY A 40 -10.29 5.38 -1.55
CA GLY A 40 -10.29 4.38 -0.47
C GLY A 40 -9.30 3.22 -0.65
N ARG A 41 -8.29 3.36 -1.51
CA ARG A 41 -7.36 2.27 -1.85
C ARG A 41 -6.13 2.32 -0.93
N PRO A 42 -5.47 1.18 -0.66
CA PRO A 42 -4.31 1.14 0.24
C PRO A 42 -3.02 1.68 -0.40
N ALA A 43 -2.98 1.84 -1.74
CA ALA A 43 -1.80 2.31 -2.44
C ALA A 43 -2.14 2.98 -3.79
N ILE A 44 -1.27 3.87 -4.22
CA ILE A 44 -1.24 4.49 -5.56
C ILE A 44 0.21 4.65 -6.02
N LEU A 45 0.47 4.42 -7.31
CA LEU A 45 1.76 4.72 -7.92
C LEU A 45 1.77 6.17 -8.40
N MET A 46 2.92 6.82 -8.33
CA MET A 46 3.18 8.12 -8.92
C MET A 46 4.11 7.93 -10.12
N ARG A 47 3.64 8.24 -11.34
CA ARG A 47 4.39 8.03 -12.58
C ARG A 47 5.76 8.73 -12.50
N GLY A 48 6.84 7.95 -12.67
CA GLY A 48 8.21 8.47 -12.67
C GLY A 48 8.76 8.84 -11.29
N HIS A 49 8.07 8.49 -10.20
CA HIS A 49 8.48 8.86 -8.84
C HIS A 49 8.53 7.65 -7.90
N GLY A 50 7.39 7.06 -7.54
CA GLY A 50 7.32 6.02 -6.50
C GLY A 50 5.90 5.62 -6.18
N ALA A 51 5.62 5.32 -4.91
CA ALA A 51 4.29 4.95 -4.43
C ALA A 51 3.92 5.71 -3.16
N VAL A 52 2.63 5.98 -3.00
CA VAL A 52 2.03 6.40 -1.72
C VAL A 52 1.20 5.24 -1.20
N VAL A 53 1.34 4.95 0.10
CA VAL A 53 0.69 3.84 0.77
C VAL A 53 -0.03 4.35 2.01
N ALA A 54 -1.27 3.89 2.20
CA ALA A 54 -2.13 4.26 3.31
C ALA A 54 -2.61 3.03 4.08
N GLY A 55 -3.08 3.26 5.30
CA GLY A 55 -3.71 2.28 6.18
C GLY A 55 -4.43 2.99 7.32
N ALA A 56 -5.34 2.30 8.00
CA ALA A 56 -6.07 2.85 9.15
C ALA A 56 -5.17 3.02 10.39
N SER A 57 -3.98 2.39 10.38
CA SER A 57 -2.94 2.54 11.40
C SER A 57 -1.55 2.51 10.76
N ILE A 58 -0.52 2.93 11.52
CA ILE A 58 0.88 2.84 11.09
C ILE A 58 1.26 1.39 10.77
N ARG A 59 0.82 0.43 11.61
CA ARG A 59 1.11 -1.00 11.39
C ARG A 59 0.52 -1.49 10.08
N GLU A 60 -0.70 -1.08 9.77
CA GLU A 60 -1.35 -1.43 8.51
C GLU A 60 -0.65 -0.78 7.31
N ALA A 61 -0.30 0.51 7.39
CA ALA A 61 0.39 1.22 6.32
C ALA A 61 1.75 0.58 6.00
N VAL A 62 2.53 0.21 7.03
CA VAL A 62 3.80 -0.49 6.86
C VAL A 62 3.57 -1.89 6.28
N PHE A 63 2.54 -2.60 6.73
CA PHE A 63 2.18 -3.90 6.17
C PHE A 63 1.88 -3.79 4.67
N ASN A 64 1.05 -2.82 4.28
CA ASN A 64 0.72 -2.55 2.89
C ASN A 64 1.96 -2.21 2.07
N ALA A 65 2.88 -1.39 2.59
CA ALA A 65 4.07 -0.98 1.88
C ALA A 65 5.03 -2.15 1.61
N ILE A 66 5.26 -3.00 2.61
CA ILE A 66 6.12 -4.17 2.48
C ILE A 66 5.54 -5.16 1.47
N TYR A 67 4.24 -5.44 1.56
CA TYR A 67 3.60 -6.39 0.63
C TYR A 67 3.38 -5.82 -0.77
N LEU A 68 3.24 -4.50 -0.93
CA LEU A 68 3.25 -3.85 -2.24
C LEU A 68 4.57 -4.10 -2.97
N GLN A 69 5.69 -3.84 -2.30
CA GLN A 69 7.02 -4.07 -2.88
C GLN A 69 7.27 -5.55 -3.18
N LEU A 70 6.90 -6.44 -2.25
CA LEU A 70 7.07 -7.88 -2.45
C LEU A 70 6.24 -8.39 -3.64
N ASN A 71 4.98 -7.98 -3.74
CA ASN A 71 4.09 -8.40 -4.82
C ASN A 71 4.59 -7.86 -6.17
N ALA A 72 5.05 -6.61 -6.23
CA ALA A 72 5.64 -6.04 -7.44
C ALA A 72 6.88 -6.85 -7.89
N SER A 73 7.79 -7.17 -6.96
CA SER A 73 8.98 -7.99 -7.27
C SER A 73 8.62 -9.39 -7.76
N LEU A 74 7.63 -10.03 -7.13
CA LEU A 74 7.14 -11.34 -7.55
C LEU A 74 6.47 -11.29 -8.92
N GLN A 75 5.64 -10.29 -9.18
CA GLN A 75 4.98 -10.11 -10.47
C GLN A 75 5.99 -9.89 -11.59
N MET A 76 7.00 -9.03 -11.38
CA MET A 76 8.07 -8.82 -12.35
C MET A 76 8.82 -10.11 -12.68
N LYS A 77 9.11 -10.94 -11.67
CA LYS A 77 9.77 -12.24 -11.88
C LYS A 77 8.86 -13.25 -12.57
N ALA A 78 7.58 -13.30 -12.22
CA ALA A 78 6.62 -14.22 -12.81
C ALA A 78 6.37 -13.91 -14.29
N GLN A 79 6.31 -12.63 -14.66
CA GLN A 79 6.17 -12.20 -16.05
C GLN A 79 7.33 -12.67 -16.95
N ALA A 80 8.53 -12.84 -16.39
CA ALA A 80 9.66 -13.39 -17.14
C ALA A 80 9.54 -14.91 -17.41
N LEU A 81 8.65 -15.61 -16.70
CA LEU A 81 8.43 -17.06 -16.84
C LEU A 81 7.27 -17.39 -17.78
N GLY A 82 6.46 -16.40 -18.17
CA GLY A 82 5.31 -16.57 -19.05
C GLY A 82 4.07 -15.82 -18.54
N ASP A 83 2.90 -16.29 -18.98
CA ASP A 83 1.62 -15.68 -18.63
C ASP A 83 1.32 -15.85 -17.12
N VAL A 84 0.94 -14.74 -16.48
CA VAL A 84 0.62 -14.71 -15.06
C VAL A 84 -0.88 -14.85 -14.86
N THR A 85 -1.30 -15.91 -14.16
CA THR A 85 -2.67 -16.02 -13.65
C THR A 85 -2.83 -15.11 -12.42
N PHE A 86 -3.52 -14.00 -12.59
CA PHE A 86 -3.83 -13.07 -11.51
C PHE A 86 -4.99 -13.59 -10.64
N LEU A 87 -5.07 -13.08 -9.41
CA LEU A 87 -6.23 -13.31 -8.56
C LEU A 87 -7.49 -12.69 -9.19
N SER A 88 -8.59 -13.42 -9.14
CA SER A 88 -9.92 -12.89 -9.40
C SER A 88 -10.36 -11.90 -8.32
N GLU A 89 -11.32 -11.04 -8.64
CA GLU A 89 -11.88 -10.09 -7.67
C GLU A 89 -12.51 -10.80 -6.45
N GLY A 90 -13.10 -11.98 -6.68
CA GLY A 90 -13.68 -12.81 -5.61
C GLY A 90 -12.62 -13.35 -4.64
N GLU A 91 -11.48 -13.83 -5.15
CA GLU A 91 -10.37 -14.27 -4.32
C GLU A 91 -9.75 -13.11 -3.53
N VAL A 92 -9.57 -11.95 -4.16
CA VAL A 92 -9.10 -10.73 -3.48
C VAL A 92 -10.03 -10.38 -2.33
N ALA A 93 -11.35 -10.34 -2.57
CA ALA A 93 -12.34 -10.02 -1.55
C ALA A 93 -12.32 -11.06 -0.40
N ALA A 94 -12.21 -12.36 -0.72
CA ALA A 94 -12.14 -13.42 0.28
C ALA A 94 -10.90 -13.28 1.19
N VAL A 95 -9.72 -13.01 0.62
CA VAL A 95 -8.49 -12.80 1.40
C VAL A 95 -8.62 -11.56 2.28
N LEU A 96 -9.14 -10.45 1.74
CA LEU A 96 -9.31 -9.21 2.50
C LEU A 96 -10.28 -9.37 3.68
N LYS A 97 -11.29 -10.24 3.60
CA LYS A 97 -12.18 -10.55 4.74
C LYS A 97 -11.46 -11.23 5.91
N THR A 98 -10.40 -11.99 5.64
CA THR A 98 -9.60 -12.66 6.69
C THR A 98 -8.53 -11.74 7.30
N ARG A 99 -8.37 -10.54 6.75
CA ARG A 99 -7.35 -9.58 7.17
C ARG A 99 -7.88 -8.78 8.36
N GLY A 100 -7.33 -9.06 9.54
CA GLY A 100 -7.65 -8.34 10.77
C GLY A 100 -6.41 -7.98 11.59
N ALA A 101 -6.64 -7.41 12.77
CA ALA A 101 -5.58 -6.93 13.67
C ALA A 101 -4.46 -7.97 13.91
N TYR A 102 -4.83 -9.23 14.16
CA TYR A 102 -3.88 -10.33 14.36
C TYR A 102 -2.87 -10.49 13.22
N THR A 103 -3.29 -10.30 11.97
CA THR A 103 -2.41 -10.39 10.78
C THR A 103 -1.33 -9.33 10.81
N PHE A 104 -1.70 -8.09 11.17
CA PHE A 104 -0.77 -6.97 11.24
C PHE A 104 0.17 -7.10 12.43
N GLU A 105 -0.35 -7.46 13.61
CA GLU A 105 0.46 -7.59 14.83
C GLU A 105 1.55 -8.66 14.69
N ARG A 106 1.20 -9.84 14.16
CA ARG A 106 2.17 -10.91 13.95
C ARG A 106 3.28 -10.50 12.96
N ALA A 107 2.91 -9.77 11.91
CA ALA A 107 3.88 -9.28 10.93
C ALA A 107 4.76 -8.18 11.54
N TRP A 108 4.15 -7.26 12.29
CA TRP A 108 4.81 -6.17 12.99
C TRP A 108 5.83 -6.68 14.01
N GLU A 109 5.43 -7.59 14.89
CA GLU A 109 6.31 -8.24 15.86
C GLU A 109 7.55 -8.86 15.18
N ARG A 110 7.34 -9.57 14.07
CA ARG A 110 8.44 -10.13 13.28
C ARG A 110 9.36 -9.05 12.72
N TRP A 111 8.81 -7.94 12.22
CA TRP A 111 9.61 -6.85 11.67
C TRP A 111 10.35 -6.06 12.75
N CYS A 112 9.74 -5.84 13.92
CA CYS A 112 10.42 -5.28 15.10
C CYS A 112 11.65 -6.11 15.47
N ARG A 113 11.51 -7.43 15.61
CA ARG A 113 12.65 -8.33 15.89
C ARG A 113 13.74 -8.22 14.82
N ARG A 114 13.37 -8.23 13.53
CA ARG A 114 14.32 -8.09 12.42
C ARG A 114 15.03 -6.74 12.40
N ALA A 115 14.36 -5.68 12.88
CA ALA A 115 14.91 -4.34 12.98
C ALA A 115 15.67 -4.07 14.30
N GLY A 116 15.79 -5.07 15.19
CA GLY A 116 16.40 -4.90 16.51
C GLY A 116 15.60 -3.97 17.43
N ARG A 117 14.27 -3.89 17.24
CA ARG A 117 13.37 -3.06 18.03
C ARG A 117 12.49 -3.94 18.92
N PRO A 118 12.19 -3.51 20.16
CA PRO A 118 11.21 -4.20 20.99
C PRO A 118 9.83 -4.10 20.33
N TYR A 119 9.04 -5.16 20.47
CA TYR A 119 7.63 -5.13 20.09
C TYR A 119 6.85 -4.40 21.19
N ASP A 120 6.18 -3.30 20.82
CA ASP A 120 5.20 -2.64 21.68
C ASP A 120 3.83 -3.28 21.43
N ALA A 121 3.22 -3.82 22.48
CA ALA A 121 1.91 -4.48 22.40
C ALA A 121 0.74 -3.49 22.40
N ARG A 122 0.97 -2.20 22.70
CA ARG A 122 -0.08 -1.18 22.66
C ARG A 122 -0.52 -0.96 21.21
N PRO A 123 -1.83 -0.89 20.91
CA PRO A 123 -2.30 -0.46 19.60
C PRO A 123 -1.70 0.91 19.27
N MET A 124 -1.04 1.03 18.12
CA MET A 124 -0.64 2.36 17.63
C MET A 124 -1.87 3.01 17.02
N ASP A 125 -2.57 3.81 17.82
CA ASP A 125 -3.68 4.62 17.35
C ASP A 125 -3.19 5.55 16.23
N GLY A 126 -3.76 5.39 15.04
CA GLY A 126 -3.56 6.36 13.97
C GLY A 126 -4.25 7.69 14.30
N PRO A 127 -3.89 8.80 13.64
CA PRO A 127 -4.58 10.08 13.81
C PRO A 127 -6.09 10.05 13.46
N LEU A 128 -6.59 8.91 12.97
CA LEU A 128 -7.99 8.64 12.62
C LEU A 128 -8.69 7.67 13.59
N ALA A 129 -8.05 7.19 14.66
CA ALA A 129 -8.61 6.18 15.57
C ALA A 129 -9.78 6.66 16.45
N GLY A 130 -10.21 7.91 16.31
CA GLY A 130 -11.28 8.52 17.11
C GLY A 130 -12.14 9.53 16.35
N ARG A 131 -12.29 9.37 15.03
CA ARG A 131 -13.22 10.16 14.21
C ARG A 131 -14.20 9.27 13.48
#